data_AF-A0A813T9X9-F1
#
_entry.id   AF-A0A813T9X9-F1
#
_cell.length_a   1.000
_cell.length_b   1.000
_cell.length_c   1.000
_cell.angle_alpha   90.00
_cell.angle_beta   90.00
_cell.angle_gamma   90.00
#
_symmetry.space_group_name_H-M   'P 1'
#
loop_
_entity.id
_entity.type
_entity.pdbx_description
1 polymer ?
#
loop_
_entity_poly.entity_id
_entity_poly.type
_entity_poly.pdbx_seq_one_letter_code
_entity_poly.pdbx_strand_id
1 'polypeptide(L)'
;MNISNKNLLNLSNENDRQTETSLILHNYFQLSIKLHDLFQIWCKSDERFQNRLIPIGIRVLAQDPLENLISFICSSNNNVQRITKMIKLLCDKYGKQIGTLNGITYHEFPTIDELDKPNLEQHLRELNFGYRARYIQETIKYLKYTINDLLFFDRLKSLSVKEARIELLKIMGVGRKVADCVLLMSFGKQDVVPVDTHIHSIAVTYYGQKKHLHLTTSNYDDISSFFEQLWKPFAGWAQAAAFSNELRSTINNKTNIKSTSLKRSISSYETNNQNQLVKHRKKKLSIKQEIKDC
;
A
#
# COMPACT_ATOMS: atom_id res chain seq x y z
N MET A 1 18.84 11.44 11.64
CA MET A 1 20.03 11.38 10.79
C MET A 1 19.54 11.23 9.37
N ASN A 2 19.46 12.37 8.69
CA ASN A 2 19.12 12.48 7.30
C ASN A 2 20.38 12.05 6.53
N ILE A 3 20.39 10.82 6.00
CA ILE A 3 21.43 10.42 5.05
C ILE A 3 21.02 11.11 3.75
N SER A 4 21.48 12.35 3.58
CA SER A 4 21.44 12.99 2.26
C SER A 4 22.11 12.05 1.28
N ASN A 5 21.39 11.66 0.23
CA ASN A 5 21.85 10.88 -0.93
C ASN A 5 23.01 11.53 -1.72
N LYS A 6 23.74 12.49 -1.14
CA LYS A 6 24.84 13.22 -1.77
C LYS A 6 26.20 12.55 -1.65
N ASN A 7 26.35 11.44 -0.90
CA ASN A 7 27.64 10.74 -0.73
C ASN A 7 27.68 9.30 -1.24
N LEU A 8 26.72 8.88 -2.08
CA LEU A 8 26.58 7.50 -2.59
C LEU A 8 27.72 6.99 -3.51
N LEU A 9 28.78 7.76 -3.75
CA LEU A 9 29.85 7.38 -4.70
C LEU A 9 31.30 7.46 -4.15
N ASN A 10 31.52 7.68 -2.86
CA ASN A 10 32.88 7.82 -2.30
C ASN A 10 33.13 6.98 -1.02
N LEU A 11 32.86 5.68 -1.06
CA LEU A 11 33.31 4.75 -0.01
C LEU A 11 34.28 3.73 -0.60
N SER A 12 35.56 3.90 -0.27
CA SER A 12 36.70 3.19 -0.86
C SER A 12 36.89 1.76 -0.35
N ASN A 13 36.16 1.30 0.67
CA ASN A 13 36.34 -0.06 1.23
C ASN A 13 35.02 -0.85 1.41
N GLU A 14 35.08 -2.16 1.20
CA GLU A 14 33.92 -3.06 1.16
C GLU A 14 33.22 -3.20 2.52
N ASN A 15 33.99 -3.22 3.61
CA ASN A 15 33.48 -3.29 4.97
C ASN A 15 32.62 -2.07 5.36
N ASP A 16 32.96 -0.88 4.85
CA ASP A 16 32.20 0.35 5.14
C ASP A 16 30.82 0.31 4.46
N ARG A 17 30.78 -0.16 3.20
CA ARG A 17 29.52 -0.34 2.45
C ARG A 17 28.61 -1.38 3.08
N GLN A 18 29.17 -2.49 3.57
CA GLN A 18 28.40 -3.52 4.27
C GLN A 18 27.82 -2.98 5.58
N THR A 19 28.61 -2.23 6.34
CA THR A 19 28.17 -1.60 7.60
C THR A 19 27.06 -0.59 7.37
N GLU A 20 27.20 0.26 6.36
CA GLU A 20 26.17 1.23 5.97
C GLU A 20 24.88 0.54 5.51
N THR A 21 24.99 -0.46 4.63
CA THR A 21 23.83 -1.24 4.16
C THR A 21 23.10 -1.88 5.33
N SER A 22 23.83 -2.48 6.27
CA SER A 22 23.26 -3.07 7.48
C SER A 22 22.51 -2.03 8.32
N LEU A 23 23.07 -0.83 8.48
CA LEU A 23 22.41 0.26 9.22
C LEU A 23 21.12 0.74 8.52
N ILE A 24 21.16 0.89 7.19
CA ILE A 24 19.98 1.28 6.40
C ILE A 24 18.88 0.25 6.58
N LEU A 25 19.17 -1.04 6.39
CA LEU A 25 18.19 -2.11 6.55
C LEU A 25 17.66 -2.20 7.99
N HIS A 26 18.55 -2.09 8.98
CA HIS A 26 18.18 -2.11 10.38
C HIS A 26 17.18 -0.98 10.73
N ASN A 27 17.41 0.22 10.20
CA ASN A 27 16.52 1.36 10.38
C ASN A 27 15.22 1.21 9.59
N TYR A 28 15.29 0.84 8.31
CA TYR A 28 14.14 0.70 7.43
C TYR A 28 13.15 -0.36 7.94
N PHE A 29 13.67 -1.51 8.39
CA PHE A 29 12.85 -2.55 9.01
C PHE A 29 12.58 -2.32 10.49
N GLN A 30 13.14 -1.26 11.09
CA GLN A 30 13.02 -0.90 12.51
C GLN A 30 13.39 -2.05 13.48
N LEU A 31 14.51 -2.72 13.22
CA LEU A 31 14.88 -3.98 13.87
C LEU A 31 15.20 -3.86 15.36
N SER A 32 15.44 -2.65 15.88
CA SER A 32 15.61 -2.41 17.32
C SER A 32 14.35 -2.68 18.14
N ILE A 33 13.17 -2.60 17.52
CA ILE A 33 11.89 -2.84 18.20
C ILE A 33 11.69 -4.34 18.39
N LYS A 34 11.46 -4.79 19.63
CA LYS A 34 11.15 -6.18 19.93
C LYS A 34 9.67 -6.48 19.63
N LEU A 35 9.40 -6.88 18.39
CA LEU A 35 8.03 -7.16 17.93
C LEU A 35 7.30 -8.21 18.78
N HIS A 36 8.01 -9.20 19.30
CA HIS A 36 7.44 -10.23 20.17
C HIS A 36 6.79 -9.64 21.43
N ASP A 37 7.47 -8.69 22.08
CA ASP A 37 7.00 -8.04 23.30
C ASP A 37 5.72 -7.23 23.02
N LEU A 38 5.66 -6.55 21.88
CA LEU A 38 4.45 -5.83 21.44
C LEU A 38 3.27 -6.77 21.20
N PHE A 39 3.49 -7.90 20.52
CA PHE A 39 2.44 -8.90 20.31
C PHE A 39 1.88 -9.44 21.63
N GLN A 40 2.73 -9.68 22.63
CA GLN A 40 2.27 -10.11 23.95
C GLN A 40 1.35 -9.08 24.63
N ILE A 41 1.61 -7.78 24.42
CA ILE A 41 0.76 -6.70 24.92
C ILE A 41 -0.57 -6.69 24.18
N TRP A 42 -0.56 -6.68 22.84
CA TRP A 42 -1.79 -6.62 22.05
C TRP A 42 -2.70 -7.85 22.26
N CYS A 43 -2.13 -9.04 22.44
CA CYS A 43 -2.88 -10.25 22.80
C CYS A 43 -3.63 -10.12 24.14
N LYS A 44 -3.12 -9.33 25.10
CA LYS A 44 -3.80 -9.10 26.39
C LYS A 44 -4.91 -8.06 26.26
N SER A 45 -4.73 -7.08 25.39
CA SER A 45 -5.70 -5.99 25.20
C SER A 45 -6.84 -6.35 24.25
N ASP A 46 -6.63 -7.31 23.34
CA ASP A 46 -7.59 -7.67 22.31
C ASP A 46 -7.50 -9.17 21.99
N GLU A 47 -8.56 -9.91 22.33
CA GLU A 47 -8.67 -11.36 22.11
C GLU A 47 -8.51 -11.74 20.64
N ARG A 48 -8.77 -10.83 19.70
CA ARG A 48 -8.58 -11.09 18.27
C ARG A 48 -7.11 -11.32 17.91
N PHE A 49 -6.17 -10.79 18.71
CA PHE A 49 -4.74 -11.09 18.55
C PHE A 49 -4.34 -12.46 19.08
N GLN A 50 -5.13 -13.06 19.99
CA GLN A 50 -4.87 -14.40 20.50
C GLN A 50 -5.17 -15.49 19.46
N ASN A 51 -6.02 -15.18 18.49
CA ASN A 51 -6.33 -16.09 17.38
C ASN A 51 -5.14 -16.19 16.42
N ARG A 52 -4.49 -17.37 16.41
CA ARG A 52 -3.23 -17.73 15.71
C ARG A 52 -3.22 -17.57 14.18
N LEU A 53 -4.24 -16.96 13.59
CA LEU A 53 -4.25 -16.65 12.16
C LEU A 53 -3.39 -15.42 11.86
N ILE A 54 -3.07 -14.54 12.81
CA ILE A 54 -2.26 -13.34 12.55
C ILE A 54 -0.80 -13.73 12.23
N PRO A 55 -0.26 -13.36 11.06
CA PRO A 55 1.12 -13.65 10.72
C PRO A 55 2.05 -12.99 11.73
N ILE A 56 2.88 -13.81 12.35
CA ILE A 56 3.96 -13.33 13.21
C ILE A 56 5.02 -12.71 12.29
N GLY A 57 5.51 -11.51 12.64
CA GLY A 57 6.58 -10.84 11.89
C GLY A 57 6.15 -9.63 11.05
N ILE A 58 4.87 -9.22 11.09
CA ILE A 58 4.44 -7.99 10.43
C ILE A 58 5.02 -6.76 11.15
N ARG A 59 5.75 -5.93 10.41
CA ARG A 59 6.41 -4.71 10.89
C ARG A 59 5.96 -3.51 10.07
N VAL A 60 5.95 -2.33 10.68
CA VAL A 60 5.85 -1.07 9.95
C VAL A 60 7.24 -0.66 9.50
N LEU A 61 7.38 -0.25 8.25
CA LEU A 61 8.64 0.21 7.67
C LEU A 61 8.87 1.68 8.01
N ALA A 62 10.14 2.09 8.14
CA ALA A 62 10.54 3.50 8.25
C ALA A 62 10.95 4.01 6.86
N GLN A 63 9.96 4.41 6.07
CA GLN A 63 10.08 4.81 4.67
C GLN A 63 10.54 6.27 4.51
N ASP A 64 11.19 6.57 3.39
CA ASP A 64 11.50 7.94 3.00
C ASP A 64 10.21 8.80 2.96
N PRO A 65 10.19 9.98 3.61
CA PRO A 65 9.00 10.82 3.68
C PRO A 65 8.43 11.28 2.34
N LEU A 66 9.27 11.58 1.35
CA LEU A 66 8.82 12.05 0.04
C LEU A 66 8.20 10.90 -0.75
N GLU A 67 8.92 9.77 -0.83
CA GLU A 67 8.44 8.55 -1.48
C GLU A 67 7.11 8.11 -0.87
N ASN A 68 7.02 8.11 0.45
CA ASN A 68 5.84 7.69 1.18
C ASN A 68 4.64 8.64 0.94
N LEU A 69 4.87 9.95 1.01
CA LEU A 69 3.86 10.97 0.75
C LEU A 69 3.25 10.84 -0.66
N ILE A 70 4.09 10.81 -1.69
CA ILE A 70 3.63 10.68 -3.07
C ILE A 70 2.94 9.32 -3.29
N SER A 71 3.47 8.25 -2.70
CA SER A 71 2.87 6.91 -2.77
C SER A 71 1.46 6.87 -2.18
N PHE A 72 1.22 7.49 -1.03
CA PHE A 72 -0.11 7.55 -0.45
C PHE A 72 -1.05 8.54 -1.14
N ILE A 73 -0.54 9.61 -1.76
CA ILE A 73 -1.34 10.43 -2.70
C ILE A 73 -1.85 9.55 -3.84
N CYS A 74 -0.99 8.71 -4.44
CA CYS A 74 -1.37 7.72 -5.46
C CYS A 74 -2.39 6.69 -4.95
N SER A 75 -2.42 6.42 -3.65
CA SER A 75 -3.30 5.41 -3.03
C SER A 75 -4.76 5.84 -2.85
N SER A 76 -5.03 7.15 -2.79
CA SER A 76 -6.36 7.70 -2.54
C SER A 76 -7.38 7.11 -3.52
N ASN A 77 -8.47 6.47 -3.06
CA ASN A 77 -9.47 5.81 -3.91
C ASN A 77 -8.87 4.93 -5.03
N ASN A 78 -7.97 4.02 -4.67
CA ASN A 78 -7.23 3.18 -5.60
C ASN A 78 -7.02 1.76 -5.04
N ASN A 79 -6.41 0.87 -5.83
CA ASN A 79 -6.04 -0.48 -5.37
C ASN A 79 -4.53 -0.72 -5.48
N VAL A 80 -4.02 -1.62 -4.64
CA VAL A 80 -2.57 -1.90 -4.51
C VAL A 80 -1.92 -2.19 -5.86
N GLN A 81 -2.52 -3.02 -6.71
CA GLN A 81 -1.95 -3.39 -8.01
C GLN A 81 -1.74 -2.18 -8.93
N ARG A 82 -2.72 -1.27 -8.98
CA ARG A 82 -2.60 -0.04 -9.77
C ARG A 82 -1.61 0.93 -9.14
N ILE A 83 -1.61 1.09 -7.82
CA ILE A 83 -0.67 1.95 -7.11
C ILE A 83 0.77 1.51 -7.39
N THR A 84 1.09 0.22 -7.23
CA THR A 84 2.42 -0.33 -7.51
C THR A 84 2.88 -0.02 -8.93
N LYS A 85 1.99 -0.15 -9.93
CA LYS A 85 2.30 0.21 -11.32
C LYS A 85 2.55 1.71 -11.50
N MET A 86 1.74 2.56 -10.86
CA MET A 86 1.92 4.01 -10.91
C MET A 86 3.28 4.41 -10.34
N ILE A 87 3.64 3.91 -9.16
CA ILE A 87 4.92 4.24 -8.53
C ILE A 87 6.10 3.72 -9.35
N LYS A 88 6.02 2.50 -9.89
CA LYS A 88 7.06 2.01 -10.80
C LYS A 88 7.21 2.89 -12.04
N LEU A 89 6.11 3.31 -12.68
CA LEU A 89 6.16 4.22 -13.84
C LEU A 89 6.76 5.58 -13.47
N LEU A 90 6.48 6.10 -12.28
CA LEU A 90 7.06 7.34 -11.78
C LEU A 90 8.59 7.22 -11.67
N CYS A 91 9.06 6.15 -11.03
CA CYS A 91 10.50 5.89 -10.88
C CYS A 91 11.16 5.66 -12.25
N ASP A 92 10.56 4.85 -13.12
CA ASP A 92 11.12 4.54 -14.44
C ASP A 92 11.19 5.76 -15.38
N LYS A 93 10.35 6.79 -15.17
CA LYS A 93 10.31 7.99 -16.03
C LYS A 93 11.12 9.16 -15.50
N TYR A 94 11.20 9.31 -14.18
CA TYR A 94 11.76 10.50 -13.55
C TYR A 94 12.91 10.20 -12.59
N GLY A 95 13.04 8.95 -12.15
CA GLY A 95 14.08 8.53 -11.21
C GLY A 95 15.40 8.22 -11.91
N LYS A 96 16.50 8.46 -11.21
CA LYS A 96 17.84 8.09 -11.67
C LYS A 96 17.99 6.56 -11.73
N GLN A 97 18.58 6.05 -12.80
CA GLN A 97 18.88 4.62 -12.91
C GLN A 97 19.96 4.21 -11.90
N ILE A 98 19.67 3.16 -11.13
CA ILE A 98 20.60 2.54 -10.16
C ILE A 98 21.42 1.45 -10.85
N GLY A 99 20.76 0.59 -11.62
CA GLY A 99 21.39 -0.55 -12.29
C GLY A 99 20.39 -1.54 -12.86
N THR A 100 20.91 -2.61 -13.47
CA THR A 100 20.11 -3.68 -14.07
C THR A 100 20.48 -5.01 -13.43
N LEU A 101 19.49 -5.73 -12.93
CA LEU A 101 19.65 -7.06 -12.34
C LEU A 101 18.63 -8.00 -12.99
N ASN A 102 19.10 -9.14 -13.52
CA ASN A 102 18.26 -10.15 -14.20
C ASN A 102 17.36 -9.57 -15.30
N GLY A 103 17.89 -8.61 -16.08
CA GLY A 103 17.16 -7.94 -17.15
C GLY A 103 16.13 -6.90 -16.69
N ILE A 104 16.03 -6.62 -15.39
CA ILE A 104 15.16 -5.58 -14.83
C ILE A 104 16.00 -4.37 -14.46
N THR A 105 15.67 -3.22 -15.04
CA THR A 105 16.28 -1.93 -14.67
C THR A 105 15.56 -1.34 -13.46
N TYR A 106 16.34 -0.94 -12.47
CA TYR A 106 15.88 -0.30 -11.24
C TYR A 106 16.26 1.18 -11.24
N HIS A 107 15.33 2.01 -10.78
CA HIS A 107 15.48 3.45 -10.66
C HIS A 107 15.21 3.86 -9.21
N GLU A 108 15.87 4.93 -8.78
CA GLU A 108 15.57 5.60 -7.52
C GLU A 108 14.16 6.19 -7.55
N PHE A 109 13.59 6.45 -6.38
CA PHE A 109 12.42 7.32 -6.31
C PHE A 109 12.85 8.75 -6.67
N PRO A 110 12.13 9.45 -7.56
CA PRO A 110 12.57 10.75 -8.04
C PRO A 110 12.52 11.82 -6.95
N THR A 111 13.55 12.65 -6.93
CA THR A 111 13.68 13.82 -6.05
C THR A 111 12.69 14.92 -6.41
N ILE A 112 12.53 15.90 -5.52
CA ILE A 112 11.72 17.10 -5.77
C ILE A 112 12.20 17.80 -7.06
N ASP A 113 13.51 17.93 -7.26
CA ASP A 113 14.08 18.59 -8.43
C ASP A 113 13.89 17.80 -9.73
N GLU A 114 13.93 16.47 -9.68
CA GLU A 114 13.64 15.63 -10.84
C GLU A 114 12.16 15.68 -11.25
N LEU A 115 11.26 15.85 -10.28
CA LEU A 115 9.82 16.01 -10.53
C LEU A 115 9.40 17.44 -10.86
N ASP A 116 10.20 18.46 -10.53
CA ASP A 116 9.88 19.87 -10.78
C ASP A 116 9.99 20.21 -12.28
N LYS A 117 8.98 19.78 -13.03
CA LYS A 117 8.85 19.99 -14.48
C LYS A 117 7.58 20.80 -14.76
N PRO A 118 7.62 21.75 -15.72
CA PRO A 118 6.47 22.58 -16.04
C PRO A 118 5.23 21.75 -16.47
N ASN A 119 5.45 20.66 -17.21
CA ASN A 119 4.38 19.81 -17.75
C ASN A 119 4.18 18.49 -16.96
N LEU A 120 4.59 18.43 -15.69
CA LEU A 120 4.52 17.19 -14.90
C LEU A 120 3.09 16.62 -14.85
N GLU A 121 2.08 17.44 -14.53
CA GLU A 121 0.69 16.96 -14.47
C GLU A 121 0.24 16.36 -15.80
N GLN A 122 0.53 17.04 -16.92
CA GLN A 122 0.12 16.56 -18.24
C GLN A 122 0.72 15.18 -18.53
N HIS A 123 2.03 15.01 -18.36
CA HIS A 123 2.69 13.72 -18.60
C HIS A 123 2.18 12.64 -17.65
N LEU A 124 1.93 12.95 -16.37
CA LEU A 124 1.37 11.98 -15.43
C LEU A 124 -0.07 11.58 -15.79
N ARG A 125 -0.86 12.48 -16.39
CA ARG A 125 -2.20 12.15 -16.93
C ARG A 125 -2.11 11.18 -18.10
N GLU A 126 -1.16 11.40 -19.02
CA GLU A 126 -0.86 10.47 -20.12
C GLU A 126 -0.42 9.09 -19.60
N LEU A 127 0.27 9.05 -18.46
CA LEU A 127 0.62 7.82 -17.73
C LEU A 127 -0.51 7.27 -16.83
N ASN A 128 -1.75 7.74 -16.99
CA ASN A 128 -2.95 7.26 -16.30
C ASN A 128 -2.98 7.47 -14.77
N PHE A 129 -2.32 8.51 -14.26
CA PHE A 129 -2.43 8.89 -12.84
C PHE A 129 -3.79 9.53 -12.50
N GLY A 130 -4.51 10.00 -13.51
CA GLY A 130 -5.83 10.64 -13.37
C GLY A 130 -5.73 11.97 -12.60
N TYR A 131 -6.72 12.26 -11.75
CA TYR A 131 -6.73 13.51 -10.97
C TYR A 131 -5.53 13.67 -10.02
N ARG A 132 -4.87 12.56 -9.66
CA ARG A 132 -3.70 12.55 -8.76
C ARG A 132 -2.46 13.18 -9.40
N ALA A 133 -2.40 13.25 -10.72
CA ALA A 133 -1.35 13.96 -11.44
C ALA A 133 -1.22 15.41 -10.97
N ARG A 134 -2.36 16.10 -10.83
CA ARG A 134 -2.42 17.46 -10.29
C ARG A 134 -1.92 17.53 -8.85
N TYR A 135 -2.30 16.56 -8.02
CA TYR A 135 -1.88 16.51 -6.61
C TYR A 135 -0.37 16.36 -6.48
N ILE A 136 0.24 15.54 -7.33
CA ILE A 136 1.70 15.36 -7.34
C ILE A 136 2.37 16.67 -7.78
N GLN A 137 1.98 17.28 -8.90
CA GLN A 137 2.61 18.53 -9.35
C GLN A 137 2.48 19.65 -8.31
N GLU A 138 1.31 19.85 -7.71
CA GLU A 138 1.14 20.87 -6.68
C GLU A 138 1.87 20.52 -5.38
N THR A 139 2.03 19.24 -5.03
CA THR A 139 2.86 18.83 -3.89
C THR A 139 4.32 19.21 -4.13
N ILE A 140 4.86 18.94 -5.32
CA ILE A 140 6.24 19.28 -5.67
C ILE A 140 6.45 20.80 -5.66
N LYS A 141 5.53 21.57 -6.26
CA LYS A 141 5.59 23.03 -6.21
C LYS A 141 5.51 23.57 -4.78
N TYR A 142 4.60 23.03 -3.97
CA TYR A 142 4.42 23.46 -2.58
C TYR A 142 5.69 23.20 -1.75
N LEU A 143 6.26 22.00 -1.85
CA LEU A 143 7.49 21.66 -1.13
C LEU A 143 8.68 22.53 -1.60
N LYS A 144 8.82 22.73 -2.91
CA LYS A 144 9.96 23.46 -3.48
C LYS A 144 9.88 24.97 -3.28
N TYR A 145 8.73 25.58 -3.56
CA TYR A 145 8.59 27.03 -3.67
C TYR A 145 7.87 27.67 -2.49
N THR A 146 6.96 26.96 -1.83
CA THR A 146 6.20 27.51 -0.68
C THR A 146 6.88 27.20 0.64
N ILE A 147 7.21 25.93 0.86
CA ILE A 147 7.95 25.50 2.05
C ILE A 147 9.43 25.89 1.90
N ASN A 148 10.05 25.52 0.77
CA ASN A 148 11.44 25.82 0.44
C ASN A 148 12.42 25.58 1.62
N ASP A 149 12.19 24.48 2.33
CA ASP A 149 12.96 24.08 3.51
C ASP A 149 13.42 22.63 3.32
N LEU A 150 14.73 22.47 3.11
CA LEU A 150 15.37 21.16 2.95
C LEU A 150 15.24 20.28 4.21
N LEU A 151 14.97 20.90 5.37
CA LEU A 151 14.78 20.23 6.66
C LEU A 151 13.30 20.06 7.01
N PHE A 152 12.37 20.35 6.10
CA PHE A 152 10.93 20.26 6.38
C PHE A 152 10.54 18.91 6.98
N PHE A 153 10.95 17.80 6.35
CA PHE A 153 10.64 16.46 6.84
C PHE A 153 11.33 16.10 8.16
N ASP A 154 12.56 16.56 8.38
CA ASP A 154 13.26 16.39 9.67
C ASP A 154 12.51 17.12 10.79
N ARG A 155 12.05 18.34 10.53
CA ARG A 155 11.21 19.11 11.45
C ARG A 155 9.92 18.36 11.78
N LEU A 156 9.20 17.86 10.78
CA LEU A 156 7.96 17.09 11.03
C LEU A 156 8.19 15.88 11.93
N LYS A 157 9.35 15.23 11.82
CA LYS A 157 9.72 14.11 12.70
C LYS A 157 9.83 14.53 14.17
N SER A 158 10.32 15.74 14.46
CA SER A 158 10.44 16.28 15.82
C SER A 158 9.13 16.81 16.42
N LEU A 159 8.16 17.20 15.59
CA LEU A 159 6.89 17.76 16.05
C LEU A 159 5.99 16.74 16.75
N SER A 160 5.01 17.22 17.53
CA SER A 160 3.94 16.36 18.02
C SER A 160 3.11 15.81 16.85
N VAL A 161 2.40 14.70 17.08
CA VAL A 161 1.49 14.10 16.08
C VAL A 161 0.49 15.12 15.54
N LYS A 162 -0.08 15.96 16.42
CA LYS A 162 -1.07 16.98 16.05
C LYS A 162 -0.46 18.05 15.14
N GLU A 163 0.70 18.58 15.50
CA GLU A 163 1.37 19.64 14.74
C GLU A 163 1.86 19.13 13.39
N ALA A 164 2.55 17.98 13.37
CA ALA A 164 3.03 17.38 12.12
C ALA A 164 1.88 17.09 11.15
N ARG A 165 0.73 16.65 11.68
CA ARG A 165 -0.48 16.45 10.88
C ARG A 165 -1.03 17.74 10.28
N ILE A 166 -1.07 18.82 11.07
CA ILE A 166 -1.54 20.13 10.58
C ILE A 166 -0.69 20.58 9.38
N GLU A 167 0.63 20.40 9.44
CA GLU A 167 1.52 20.72 8.32
C GLU A 167 1.23 19.84 7.08
N LEU A 168 1.07 18.53 7.25
CA LEU A 168 0.77 17.62 6.14
C LEU A 168 -0.56 17.93 5.46
N LEU A 169 -1.59 18.34 6.21
CA LEU A 169 -2.91 18.66 5.68
C LEU A 169 -2.95 19.96 4.84
N LYS A 170 -1.89 20.78 4.87
CA LYS A 170 -1.76 21.93 3.97
C LYS A 170 -1.45 21.52 2.52
N ILE A 171 -0.97 20.28 2.32
CA ILE A 171 -0.58 19.76 1.01
C ILE A 171 -1.84 19.33 0.23
N MET A 172 -1.97 19.81 -1.01
CA MET A 172 -3.14 19.52 -1.83
C MET A 172 -3.31 18.01 -2.09
N GLY A 173 -4.51 17.49 -1.83
CA GLY A 173 -4.81 16.07 -1.99
C GLY A 173 -4.42 15.19 -0.80
N VAL A 174 -3.81 15.76 0.24
CA VAL A 174 -3.50 15.07 1.50
C VAL A 174 -4.65 15.26 2.48
N GLY A 175 -5.48 14.22 2.64
CA GLY A 175 -6.48 14.13 3.70
C GLY A 175 -5.96 13.40 4.95
N ARG A 176 -6.79 13.30 5.99
CA ARG A 176 -6.47 12.67 7.29
C ARG A 176 -5.78 11.31 7.14
N LYS A 177 -6.36 10.41 6.34
CA LYS A 177 -5.81 9.07 6.08
C LYS A 177 -4.39 9.12 5.51
N VAL A 178 -4.15 9.96 4.50
CA VAL A 178 -2.83 10.07 3.85
C VAL A 178 -1.82 10.62 4.85
N ALA A 179 -2.16 11.71 5.56
CA ALA A 179 -1.30 12.30 6.57
C ALA A 179 -0.92 11.27 7.66
N ASP A 180 -1.89 10.51 8.16
CA ASP A 180 -1.64 9.50 9.19
C ASP A 180 -0.78 8.34 8.69
N CYS A 181 -0.96 7.90 7.44
CA CYS A 181 -0.05 6.91 6.83
C CYS A 181 1.40 7.40 6.79
N VAL A 182 1.62 8.67 6.44
CA VAL A 182 2.96 9.27 6.42
C VAL A 182 3.54 9.42 7.83
N LEU A 183 2.73 9.86 8.80
CA LEU A 183 3.13 9.96 10.20
C LEU A 183 3.59 8.61 10.77
N LEU A 184 2.81 7.56 10.53
CA LEU A 184 3.10 6.20 10.98
C LEU A 184 4.35 5.64 10.29
N MET A 185 4.43 5.72 8.96
CA MET A 185 5.42 4.96 8.18
C MET A 185 6.69 5.76 7.84
N SER A 186 6.75 7.07 8.10
CA SER A 186 7.98 7.87 7.85
C SER A 186 8.46 8.67 9.06
N PHE A 187 7.56 9.12 9.93
CA PHE A 187 7.92 10.00 11.04
C PHE A 187 7.99 9.30 12.40
N GLY A 188 7.86 7.96 12.43
CA GLY A 188 7.97 7.16 13.65
C GLY A 188 6.88 7.47 14.67
N LYS A 189 5.71 7.93 14.24
CA LYS A 189 4.56 8.20 15.10
C LYS A 189 3.74 6.91 15.26
N GLN A 190 4.29 5.97 16.04
CA GLN A 190 3.89 4.56 16.05
C GLN A 190 2.47 4.30 16.57
N ASP A 191 1.93 5.23 17.35
CA ASP A 191 0.57 5.14 17.91
C ASP A 191 -0.50 5.66 16.94
N VAL A 192 -0.11 6.28 15.82
CA VAL A 192 -1.06 6.81 14.83
C VAL A 192 -1.74 5.67 14.09
N VAL A 193 -3.08 5.69 14.04
CA VAL A 193 -3.92 4.69 13.36
C VAL A 193 -4.63 5.30 12.15
N PRO A 194 -4.09 5.15 10.93
CA PRO A 194 -4.77 5.59 9.71
C PRO A 194 -6.13 4.93 9.49
N VAL A 195 -7.23 5.69 9.37
CA VAL A 195 -8.57 5.12 9.15
C VAL A 195 -9.01 5.29 7.69
N ASP A 196 -9.11 4.18 6.96
CA ASP A 196 -9.77 4.14 5.66
C ASP A 196 -11.14 3.44 5.76
N THR A 197 -11.78 3.21 4.60
CA THR A 197 -13.09 2.55 4.55
C THR A 197 -13.04 1.10 5.05
N HIS A 198 -11.91 0.41 4.90
CA HIS A 198 -11.74 -0.95 5.37
C HIS A 198 -11.59 -0.98 6.90
N ILE A 199 -10.72 -0.13 7.45
CA ILE A 199 -10.55 0.02 8.91
C ILE A 199 -11.87 0.44 9.56
N HIS A 200 -12.59 1.39 8.97
CA HIS A 200 -13.94 1.76 9.44
C HIS A 200 -14.89 0.56 9.42
N SER A 201 -14.92 -0.22 8.33
CA SER A 201 -15.76 -1.42 8.24
C SER A 201 -15.46 -2.41 9.37
N ILE A 202 -14.21 -2.56 9.74
CA ILE A 202 -13.77 -3.49 10.79
C ILE A 202 -14.15 -2.95 12.17
N ALA A 203 -13.91 -1.67 12.43
CA ALA A 203 -14.34 -1.01 13.64
C ALA A 203 -15.83 -1.24 13.92
N VAL A 204 -16.67 -1.08 12.89
CA VAL A 204 -18.11 -1.30 12.97
C VAL A 204 -18.47 -2.78 13.15
N THR A 205 -17.87 -3.66 12.34
CA THR A 205 -18.26 -5.08 12.27
C THR A 205 -17.82 -5.86 13.51
N TYR A 206 -16.64 -5.55 14.04
CA TYR A 206 -15.98 -6.38 15.04
C TYR A 206 -15.79 -5.71 16.41
N TYR A 207 -15.85 -4.38 16.48
CA TYR A 207 -15.62 -3.63 17.71
C TYR A 207 -16.82 -2.79 18.14
N GLY A 208 -17.99 -2.99 17.52
CA GLY A 208 -19.23 -2.30 17.90
C GLY A 208 -19.21 -0.79 17.70
N GLN A 209 -18.28 -0.26 16.90
CA GLN A 209 -18.24 1.17 16.60
C GLN A 209 -19.47 1.59 15.78
N LYS A 210 -19.91 2.84 15.96
CA LYS A 210 -21.08 3.36 15.27
C LYS A 210 -20.83 3.33 13.75
N LYS A 211 -21.84 2.88 13.00
CA LYS A 211 -21.78 2.93 11.54
C LYS A 211 -21.99 4.35 11.07
N HIS A 212 -20.99 4.92 10.41
CA HIS A 212 -21.11 6.23 9.78
C HIS A 212 -21.25 6.08 8.25
N LEU A 213 -22.11 6.90 7.64
CA LEU A 213 -22.27 6.94 6.17
C LEU A 213 -21.03 7.54 5.50
N HIS A 214 -20.37 8.48 6.18
CA HIS A 214 -19.17 9.17 5.70
C HIS A 214 -18.13 9.27 6.83
N LEU A 215 -16.86 9.16 6.46
CA LEU A 215 -15.73 9.45 7.36
C LEU A 215 -15.52 10.96 7.44
N THR A 216 -16.33 11.62 8.27
CA THR A 216 -16.05 13.00 8.69
C THR A 216 -14.83 13.02 9.61
N THR A 217 -14.25 14.20 9.83
CA THR A 217 -13.10 14.35 10.74
C THR A 217 -13.40 13.80 12.14
N SER A 218 -14.59 14.08 12.69
CA SER A 218 -14.99 13.57 14.01
C SER A 218 -15.07 12.04 14.03
N ASN A 219 -15.74 11.43 13.06
CA ASN A 219 -15.90 9.97 13.01
C ASN A 219 -14.56 9.27 12.79
N TYR A 220 -13.67 9.89 12.03
CA TYR A 220 -12.30 9.43 11.84
C TYR A 220 -11.55 9.45 13.18
N ASP A 221 -11.60 10.58 13.90
CA ASP A 221 -10.89 10.77 15.16
C ASP A 221 -11.43 9.83 16.25
N ASP A 222 -12.73 9.55 16.29
CA ASP A 222 -13.34 8.58 17.21
C ASP A 222 -12.79 7.16 16.99
N ILE A 223 -12.76 6.68 15.75
CA ILE A 223 -12.25 5.34 15.40
C ILE A 223 -10.74 5.24 15.61
N SER A 224 -10.00 6.27 15.19
CA SER A 224 -8.55 6.34 15.40
C SER A 224 -8.22 6.28 16.89
N SER A 225 -8.90 7.09 17.70
CA SER A 225 -8.66 7.15 19.16
C SER A 225 -9.05 5.86 19.86
N PHE A 226 -10.14 5.21 19.42
CA PHE A 226 -10.54 3.90 19.94
C PHE A 226 -9.42 2.86 19.78
N PHE A 227 -8.89 2.70 18.56
CA PHE A 227 -7.81 1.74 18.30
C PHE A 227 -6.48 2.15 18.93
N GLU A 228 -6.18 3.45 18.99
CA GLU A 228 -5.02 3.97 19.70
C GLU A 228 -5.05 3.56 21.18
N GLN A 229 -6.19 3.73 21.85
CA GLN A 229 -6.33 3.34 23.26
C GLN A 229 -6.33 1.83 23.47
N LEU A 230 -6.95 1.07 22.56
CA LEU A 230 -7.03 -0.38 22.64
C LEU A 230 -5.64 -1.04 22.50
N TRP A 231 -4.82 -0.56 21.57
CA TRP A 231 -3.57 -1.22 21.20
C TRP A 231 -2.31 -0.47 21.61
N LYS A 232 -2.41 0.53 22.49
CA LYS A 232 -1.22 1.19 23.02
C LYS A 232 -0.31 0.19 23.78
N PRO A 233 1.02 0.35 23.68
CA PRO A 233 1.72 1.25 22.76
C PRO A 233 1.83 0.62 21.35
N PHE A 234 2.16 1.44 20.35
CA PHE A 234 2.34 1.05 18.95
C PHE A 234 1.04 0.61 18.24
N ALA A 235 -0.05 1.32 18.47
CA ALA A 235 -1.35 0.98 17.89
C ALA A 235 -1.36 0.92 16.35
N GLY A 236 -0.56 1.75 15.67
CA GLY A 236 -0.40 1.69 14.20
C GLY A 236 0.29 0.40 13.72
N TRP A 237 1.12 -0.23 14.54
CA TRP A 237 1.70 -1.54 14.23
C TRP A 237 0.73 -2.67 14.50
N ALA A 238 -0.03 -2.58 15.58
CA ALA A 238 -1.12 -3.51 15.87
C ALA A 238 -2.10 -3.53 14.70
N GLN A 239 -2.47 -2.35 14.18
CA GLN A 239 -3.21 -2.20 12.95
C GLN A 239 -2.55 -3.01 11.81
N ALA A 240 -1.30 -2.71 11.44
CA ALA A 240 -0.63 -3.41 10.35
C ALA A 240 -0.67 -4.94 10.49
N ALA A 241 -0.45 -5.47 11.70
CA ALA A 241 -0.54 -6.89 12.00
C ALA A 241 -1.97 -7.45 11.83
N ALA A 242 -2.96 -6.84 12.49
CA ALA A 242 -4.36 -7.29 12.46
C ALA A 242 -4.93 -7.31 11.03
N PHE A 243 -4.60 -6.29 10.22
CA PHE A 243 -5.18 -6.12 8.88
C PHE A 243 -4.44 -6.86 7.78
N SER A 244 -3.20 -7.32 8.02
CA SER A 244 -2.49 -8.20 7.10
C SER A 244 -3.28 -9.48 6.78
N ASN A 245 -4.10 -9.93 7.73
CA ASN A 245 -4.96 -11.09 7.60
C ASN A 245 -6.19 -10.89 6.74
N GLU A 246 -6.85 -9.74 6.85
CA GLU A 246 -8.03 -9.46 6.05
C GLU A 246 -7.69 -9.27 4.57
N LEU A 247 -6.49 -8.75 4.29
CA LEU A 247 -5.93 -8.76 2.94
C LEU A 247 -5.73 -10.20 2.43
N ARG A 248 -5.17 -11.10 3.26
CA ARG A 248 -4.99 -12.52 2.89
C ARG A 248 -6.33 -13.24 2.70
N SER A 249 -7.31 -13.05 3.58
CA SER A 249 -8.63 -13.67 3.45
C SER A 249 -9.38 -13.14 2.23
N THR A 250 -9.27 -11.84 1.90
CA THR A 250 -9.84 -11.26 0.69
C THR A 250 -9.18 -11.78 -0.58
N ILE A 251 -7.84 -11.96 -0.58
CA ILE A 251 -7.09 -12.56 -1.71
C ILE A 251 -7.46 -14.05 -1.86
N ASN A 252 -7.56 -14.79 -0.77
CA ASN A 252 -7.92 -16.21 -0.76
C ASN A 252 -9.39 -16.43 -1.18
N ASN A 253 -10.29 -15.54 -0.78
CA ASN A 253 -11.68 -15.58 -1.23
C ASN A 253 -11.81 -15.21 -2.71
N LYS A 254 -11.05 -14.23 -3.22
CA LYS A 254 -11.02 -13.91 -4.67
C LYS A 254 -10.42 -15.03 -5.52
N THR A 255 -9.41 -15.74 -5.02
CA THR A 255 -8.84 -16.91 -5.70
C THR A 255 -9.79 -18.11 -5.66
N ASN A 256 -10.51 -18.32 -4.55
CA ASN A 256 -11.58 -19.31 -4.46
C ASN A 256 -12.80 -19.00 -5.34
N ILE A 257 -13.18 -17.73 -5.49
CA ILE A 257 -14.24 -17.30 -6.42
C ILE A 257 -13.79 -17.47 -7.88
N LYS A 258 -12.52 -17.18 -8.21
CA LYS A 258 -11.97 -17.45 -9.56
C LYS A 258 -11.83 -18.94 -9.85
N SER A 259 -11.49 -19.77 -8.86
CA SER A 259 -11.39 -21.23 -9.05
C SER A 259 -12.77 -21.88 -9.15
N THR A 260 -13.78 -21.39 -8.43
CA THR A 260 -15.17 -21.85 -8.57
C THR A 260 -15.83 -21.32 -9.85
N SER A 261 -15.50 -20.10 -10.30
CA SER A 261 -15.97 -19.60 -11.61
C SER A 261 -15.31 -20.32 -12.78
N LEU A 262 -14.00 -20.63 -12.71
CA LEU A 262 -13.33 -21.50 -13.69
C LEU A 262 -13.90 -22.92 -13.67
N LYS A 263 -14.13 -23.52 -12.49
CA LYS A 263 -14.74 -24.86 -12.41
C LYS A 263 -16.17 -24.89 -12.95
N ARG A 264 -16.99 -23.85 -12.72
CA ARG A 264 -18.32 -23.73 -13.34
C ARG A 264 -18.25 -23.52 -14.85
N SER A 265 -17.32 -22.70 -15.33
CA SER A 265 -17.18 -22.47 -16.77
C SER A 265 -16.62 -23.69 -17.50
N ILE A 266 -15.67 -24.42 -16.92
CA ILE A 266 -15.15 -25.71 -17.41
C ILE A 266 -16.25 -26.78 -17.39
N SER A 267 -16.97 -26.94 -16.27
CA SER A 267 -18.10 -27.87 -16.18
C SER A 267 -19.20 -27.56 -17.22
N SER A 268 -19.53 -26.28 -17.43
CA SER A 268 -20.52 -25.88 -18.44
C SER A 268 -20.02 -26.11 -19.88
N TYR A 269 -18.71 -25.95 -20.13
CA TYR A 269 -18.09 -26.26 -21.42
C TYR A 269 -18.04 -27.76 -21.70
N GLU A 270 -17.67 -28.58 -20.71
CA GLU A 270 -17.63 -30.05 -20.83
C GLU A 270 -19.03 -30.63 -21.04
N THR A 271 -20.04 -30.12 -20.32
CA THR A 271 -21.44 -30.54 -20.47
C THR A 271 -22.02 -30.16 -21.84
N ASN A 272 -21.68 -28.96 -22.35
CA ASN A 272 -22.10 -28.53 -23.69
C ASN A 272 -21.40 -29.32 -24.81
N ASN A 273 -20.11 -29.65 -24.66
CA ASN A 273 -19.39 -30.47 -25.63
C ASN A 273 -19.88 -31.92 -25.65
N GLN A 274 -20.16 -32.53 -24.49
CA GLN A 274 -20.76 -33.88 -24.45
C GLN A 274 -22.14 -33.90 -25.12
N ASN A 275 -22.99 -32.89 -24.87
CA ASN A 275 -24.30 -32.79 -25.51
C ASN A 275 -24.21 -32.54 -27.03
N GLN A 276 -23.23 -31.76 -27.50
CA GLN A 276 -22.98 -31.58 -28.94
C GLN A 276 -22.44 -32.86 -29.60
N LEU A 277 -21.52 -33.58 -28.97
CA LEU A 277 -20.98 -34.86 -29.46
C LEU A 277 -22.07 -35.95 -29.56
N VAL A 278 -22.99 -36.01 -28.60
CA VAL A 278 -24.14 -36.92 -28.64
C VAL A 278 -25.12 -36.54 -29.76
N LYS A 279 -25.41 -35.24 -29.96
CA LYS A 279 -26.23 -34.77 -31.09
C LYS A 279 -25.57 -35.08 -32.44
N HIS A 280 -24.26 -34.91 -32.56
CA HIS A 280 -23.52 -35.19 -33.79
C HIS A 280 -23.47 -36.70 -34.09
N ARG A 281 -23.31 -37.56 -33.08
CA ARG A 281 -23.41 -39.03 -33.23
C ARG A 281 -24.81 -39.48 -33.65
N LYS A 282 -25.88 -38.92 -33.06
CA LYS A 282 -27.27 -39.22 -33.45
C LYS A 282 -27.56 -38.80 -34.91
N LYS A 283 -27.07 -37.63 -35.34
CA LYS A 283 -27.23 -37.16 -36.73
C LYS A 283 -26.46 -38.05 -37.73
N LYS A 284 -25.25 -38.52 -37.36
CA LYS A 284 -24.43 -39.40 -38.21
C LYS A 284 -24.99 -40.83 -38.30
N LEU A 285 -25.71 -41.30 -37.28
CA LEU A 285 -26.45 -42.57 -37.30
C LEU A 285 -27.70 -42.47 -38.19
N SER A 286 -28.46 -41.38 -38.09
CA SER A 286 -29.63 -41.12 -38.96
C SER A 286 -29.26 -41.11 -40.44
N ILE A 287 -28.18 -40.41 -40.81
CA ILE A 287 -27.71 -40.32 -42.20
C ILE A 287 -27.18 -41.67 -42.72
N LYS A 288 -26.59 -42.52 -41.85
CA LYS A 288 -26.15 -43.86 -42.23
C LYS A 288 -27.31 -44.85 -42.42
N GLN A 289 -28.45 -44.59 -41.79
CA GLN A 289 -29.67 -45.39 -41.98
C GLN A 289 -30.30 -45.05 -43.34
N GLU A 290 -30.41 -43.77 -43.68
CA GLU A 290 -30.97 -43.30 -44.97
C GLU A 290 -30.12 -43.70 -46.19
N ILE A 291 -28.82 -43.95 -46.04
CA ILE A 291 -27.93 -44.43 -47.13
C ILE A 291 -27.98 -45.96 -47.32
N LYS A 292 -28.63 -46.70 -46.40
CA LYS A 292 -28.81 -48.17 -46.55
C LYS A 292 -30.16 -48.57 -47.16
N ASP A 293 -31.08 -47.62 -47.28
CA ASP A 293 -32.43 -47.82 -47.82
C ASP A 293 -32.60 -47.18 -49.22
N CYS A 294 -31.49 -47.00 -49.97
CA CYS A 294 -31.43 -46.70 -51.40
C CYS A 294 -30.49 -47.67 -52.13
#